data_AF-A0A4D7HBC6-F1
#
_entry.id   AF-A0A4D7HBC6-F1
#
_cell.length_a   1.000
_cell.length_b   1.000
_cell.length_c   1.000
_cell.angle_alpha   90.00
_cell.angle_beta   90.00
_cell.angle_gamma   90.00
#
_symmetry.space_group_name_H-M   'P 1'
#
loop_
_entity.id
_entity.type
_entity.pdbx_description
1 polymer ?
#
loop_
_entity_poly.entity_id
_entity_poly.type
_entity_poly.pdbx_seq_one_letter_code
_entity_poly.pdbx_strand_id
1 'polypeptide(L)'
;MVPESETPNFCADCGARLAAGASFCSRCGTAVSSSTESAASATLSPFRRRVREYTVHGWEIEQDYGDRVVVRKRGFGSIPVHVLLFLVTGGIGNAVYAWYRYSLGASRAELRADGTERWVDGRSESRSKFGVDLATAGGFVAGILLVFVSLAVFSTGVLGVGDLLVGLLLLTAGLGLLPPVRKRLDREQSLTTFGRNRSVDTEAAGERERCVVCGERARGGVKRTFAEKTYLAGVPVKTHEEGSNSYCRRCAAEEDVGVSAVEREPSELYETA
;
A
#
# COMPACT_ATOMS: atom_id res chain seq x y z
N MET A 1 25.43 -49.64 33.76
CA MET A 1 25.73 -48.47 32.92
C MET A 1 26.22 -48.98 31.58
N VAL A 2 25.40 -48.85 30.54
CA VAL A 2 25.74 -49.27 29.17
C VAL A 2 26.50 -48.11 28.52
N PRO A 3 27.68 -48.33 27.92
CA PRO A 3 28.35 -47.28 27.17
C PRO A 3 27.58 -47.01 25.88
N GLU A 4 27.17 -45.77 25.68
CA GLU A 4 26.50 -45.28 24.48
C GLU A 4 27.48 -45.43 23.30
N SER A 5 27.07 -46.18 22.28
CA SER A 5 27.88 -46.42 21.09
C SER A 5 27.96 -45.12 20.27
N GLU A 6 29.04 -44.36 20.45
CA GLU A 6 29.37 -43.22 19.58
C GLU A 6 29.61 -43.73 18.16
N THR A 7 28.66 -43.49 17.27
CA THR A 7 28.90 -43.62 15.84
C THR A 7 30.01 -42.61 15.47
N PRO A 8 31.12 -43.07 14.87
CA PRO A 8 32.20 -42.16 14.52
C PRO A 8 31.75 -41.21 13.41
N ASN A 9 31.65 -39.92 13.72
CA ASN A 9 31.48 -38.90 12.71
C ASN A 9 32.84 -38.60 12.06
N PHE A 10 32.87 -38.49 10.73
CA PHE A 10 34.07 -38.18 9.96
C PHE A 10 33.94 -36.82 9.29
N CYS A 11 35.06 -36.12 9.12
CA CYS A 11 35.13 -34.86 8.39
C CYS A 11 34.80 -35.10 6.91
N ALA A 12 33.84 -34.35 6.37
CA ALA A 12 33.42 -34.48 4.97
C ALA A 12 34.49 -34.02 3.96
N ASP A 13 35.49 -33.27 4.41
CA ASP A 13 36.52 -32.66 3.56
C ASP A 13 37.80 -33.52 3.51
N CYS A 14 38.31 -33.97 4.66
CA CYS A 14 39.55 -34.76 4.72
C CYS A 14 39.39 -36.20 5.24
N GLY A 15 38.19 -36.62 5.61
CA GLY A 15 37.90 -37.98 6.09
C GLY A 15 38.41 -38.31 7.51
N ALA A 16 38.97 -37.34 8.24
CA ALA A 16 39.44 -37.57 9.61
C ALA A 16 38.28 -37.77 10.60
N ARG A 17 38.46 -38.66 11.59
CA ARG A 17 37.48 -38.87 12.66
C ARG A 17 37.35 -37.61 13.53
N LEU A 18 36.13 -37.18 13.78
CA LEU A 18 35.81 -36.00 14.60
C LEU A 18 35.60 -36.44 16.06
N ALA A 19 36.10 -35.64 17.00
CA ALA A 19 35.77 -35.80 18.41
C ALA A 19 34.31 -35.41 18.66
N ALA A 20 33.68 -36.03 19.67
CA ALA A 20 32.32 -35.67 20.08
C ALA A 20 32.23 -34.18 20.43
N GLY A 21 31.32 -33.45 19.77
CA GLY A 21 31.13 -32.01 19.97
C GLY A 21 32.17 -31.09 19.32
N ALA A 22 33.07 -31.61 18.47
CA ALA A 22 34.06 -30.77 17.78
C ALA A 22 33.38 -29.71 16.88
N SER A 23 33.76 -28.44 17.04
CA SER A 23 33.31 -27.34 16.17
C SER A 23 34.16 -27.22 14.88
N PHE A 24 35.37 -27.77 14.88
CA PHE A 24 36.31 -27.76 13.75
C PHE A 24 37.09 -29.08 13.69
N CYS A 25 37.50 -29.49 12.50
CA CYS A 25 38.39 -30.64 12.31
C CYS A 25 39.81 -30.28 12.77
N SER A 26 40.36 -31.03 13.72
CA SER A 26 41.72 -30.84 14.22
C SER A 26 42.82 -31.13 13.19
N ARG A 27 42.48 -31.81 12.08
CA ARG A 27 43.45 -32.18 11.04
C ARG A 27 43.54 -31.16 9.90
N CYS A 28 42.41 -30.70 9.37
CA CYS A 28 42.39 -29.78 8.22
C CYS A 28 41.82 -28.39 8.55
N GLY A 29 41.27 -28.18 9.75
CA GLY A 29 40.67 -26.91 10.17
C GLY A 29 39.22 -26.69 9.70
N THR A 30 38.66 -27.58 8.88
CA THR A 30 37.30 -27.43 8.33
C THR A 30 36.24 -27.44 9.43
N ALA A 31 35.36 -26.44 9.42
CA ALA A 31 34.29 -26.28 10.41
C ALA A 31 33.27 -27.44 10.32
N VAL A 32 32.84 -27.93 11.48
CA VAL A 32 31.82 -28.98 11.63
C VAL A 32 30.54 -28.29 12.04
N SER A 33 29.64 -28.07 11.09
CA SER A 33 28.42 -27.31 11.30
C SER A 33 27.45 -28.04 12.25
N SER A 34 27.18 -27.45 13.41
CA SER A 34 26.06 -27.80 14.30
C SER A 34 24.74 -27.37 13.64
N SER A 35 24.19 -28.26 12.83
CA SER A 35 23.04 -28.05 11.97
C SER A 35 21.71 -28.17 12.70
N THR A 36 21.33 -27.16 13.49
CA THR A 36 19.92 -27.01 13.91
C THR A 36 19.36 -25.62 13.61
N GLU A 37 20.15 -24.55 13.72
CA GLU A 37 19.68 -23.18 13.40
C GLU A 37 20.03 -22.73 11.98
N SER A 38 21.10 -23.27 11.38
CA SER A 38 21.59 -22.85 10.06
C SER A 38 20.84 -23.51 8.89
N ALA A 39 20.34 -24.75 9.05
CA ALA A 39 19.68 -25.50 7.98
C ALA A 39 18.31 -24.93 7.56
N ALA A 40 17.54 -24.38 8.51
CA ALA A 40 16.24 -23.77 8.22
C ALA A 40 16.37 -22.44 7.43
N SER A 41 17.45 -21.69 7.66
CA SER A 41 17.73 -20.43 6.96
C SER A 41 18.35 -20.65 5.57
N ALA A 42 19.14 -21.73 5.41
CA ALA A 42 19.73 -22.12 4.12
C ALA A 42 18.70 -22.66 3.09
N THR A 43 17.50 -23.08 3.55
CA THR A 43 16.47 -23.72 2.69
C THR A 43 15.40 -22.75 2.18
N LEU A 44 15.34 -21.50 2.66
CA LEU A 44 14.35 -20.52 2.21
C LEU A 44 14.77 -19.88 0.89
N SER A 45 13.85 -19.81 -0.07
CA SER A 45 14.08 -19.04 -1.30
C SER A 45 14.44 -17.57 -0.97
N PRO A 46 15.26 -16.89 -1.78
CA PRO A 46 15.64 -15.49 -1.55
C PRO A 46 14.44 -14.56 -1.30
N PHE A 47 13.32 -14.86 -1.94
CA PHE A 47 12.04 -14.18 -1.72
C PHE A 47 11.49 -14.38 -0.30
N ARG A 48 11.40 -15.63 0.19
CA ARG A 48 10.91 -15.92 1.55
C ARG A 48 11.80 -15.32 2.64
N ARG A 49 13.11 -15.22 2.40
CA ARG A 49 14.03 -14.54 3.32
C ARG A 49 13.70 -13.05 3.46
N ARG A 50 13.47 -12.34 2.35
CA ARG A 50 13.05 -10.92 2.37
C ARG A 50 11.69 -10.73 3.03
N VAL A 51 10.69 -11.55 2.69
CA VAL A 51 9.38 -11.48 3.36
C VAL A 51 9.53 -11.63 4.87
N ARG A 52 10.35 -12.59 5.33
CA ARG A 52 10.65 -12.78 6.76
C ARG A 52 11.33 -11.56 7.38
N GLU A 53 12.29 -10.94 6.69
CA GLU A 53 12.96 -9.73 7.15
C GLU A 53 11.97 -8.59 7.42
N TYR A 54 11.02 -8.37 6.49
CA TYR A 54 9.94 -7.41 6.70
C TYR A 54 9.07 -7.79 7.90
N THR A 55 8.67 -9.06 8.02
CA THR A 55 7.87 -9.50 9.18
C THR A 55 8.59 -9.29 10.51
N VAL A 56 9.90 -9.58 10.58
CA VAL A 56 10.74 -9.33 11.76
C VAL A 56 10.81 -7.83 12.09
N HIS A 57 10.79 -6.96 11.09
CA HIS A 57 10.73 -5.51 11.26
C HIS A 57 9.32 -4.96 11.54
N GLY A 58 8.39 -5.83 11.93
CA GLY A 58 7.02 -5.48 12.34
C GLY A 58 6.11 -5.11 11.17
N TRP A 59 6.41 -5.61 9.97
CA TRP A 59 5.46 -5.55 8.85
C TRP A 59 4.53 -6.76 8.90
N GLU A 60 3.23 -6.52 8.70
CA GLU A 60 2.23 -7.57 8.65
C GLU A 60 1.95 -7.93 7.18
N ILE A 61 1.75 -9.21 6.87
CA ILE A 61 1.36 -9.63 5.52
C ILE A 61 -0.13 -9.32 5.33
N GLU A 62 -0.45 -8.46 4.36
CA GLU A 62 -1.82 -8.07 4.02
C GLU A 62 -2.42 -9.07 3.01
N GLN A 63 -1.67 -9.40 1.94
CA GLN A 63 -2.06 -10.40 0.93
C GLN A 63 -0.83 -11.13 0.38
N ASP A 64 -0.94 -12.45 0.20
CA ASP A 64 0.07 -13.30 -0.43
C ASP A 64 -0.45 -13.84 -1.76
N TYR A 65 0.16 -13.42 -2.87
CA TYR A 65 -0.18 -13.87 -4.22
C TYR A 65 0.74 -15.00 -4.71
N GLY A 66 1.73 -15.40 -3.92
CA GLY A 66 2.73 -16.43 -4.21
C GLY A 66 3.98 -15.91 -4.93
N ASP A 67 3.81 -15.18 -6.03
CA ASP A 67 4.88 -14.49 -6.78
C ASP A 67 5.18 -13.09 -6.24
N ARG A 68 4.26 -12.54 -5.46
CA ARG A 68 4.38 -11.26 -4.76
C ARG A 68 3.63 -11.27 -3.44
N VAL A 69 4.10 -10.51 -2.47
CA VAL A 69 3.50 -10.36 -1.14
C VAL A 69 3.34 -8.88 -0.84
N VAL A 70 2.13 -8.46 -0.51
CA VAL A 70 1.85 -7.10 -0.05
C VAL A 70 1.97 -7.09 1.47
N VAL A 71 2.89 -6.28 1.96
CA VAL A 71 3.14 -6.08 3.39
C VAL A 71 2.71 -4.69 3.82
N ARG A 72 2.19 -4.59 5.04
CA ARG A 72 1.68 -3.35 5.63
C ARG A 72 2.32 -3.10 6.99
N LYS A 73 2.78 -1.87 7.23
CA LYS A 73 3.29 -1.43 8.54
C LYS A 73 2.33 -0.45 9.19
N ARG A 74 1.69 -0.91 10.26
CA ARG A 74 0.85 -0.10 11.14
C ARG A 74 1.73 0.58 12.18
N GLY A 75 1.44 1.85 12.46
CA GLY A 75 2.16 2.62 13.45
C GLY A 75 1.41 3.90 13.78
N PHE A 76 1.75 4.50 14.93
CA PHE A 76 1.02 5.65 15.46
C PHE A 76 1.44 6.99 14.84
N GLY A 77 2.61 7.04 14.19
CA GLY A 77 3.12 8.23 13.52
C GLY A 77 4.37 8.79 14.19
N SER A 78 4.65 10.07 13.93
CA SER A 78 5.83 10.75 14.46
C SER A 78 5.60 11.25 15.88
N ILE A 79 6.53 10.96 16.81
CA ILE A 79 6.47 11.43 18.21
C ILE A 79 6.42 12.97 18.30
N PRO A 80 7.28 13.73 17.60
CA PRO A 80 7.17 15.19 17.54
C PRO A 80 5.78 15.71 17.12
N VAL A 81 5.14 15.05 16.15
CA VAL A 81 3.79 15.42 15.71
C VAL A 81 2.78 15.17 16.83
N HIS A 82 2.93 14.07 17.58
CA HIS A 82 2.07 13.79 18.72
C HIS A 82 2.19 14.82 19.84
N VAL A 83 3.43 15.23 20.15
CA VAL A 83 3.70 16.28 21.14
C VAL A 83 3.06 17.60 20.71
N LEU A 84 3.25 18.00 19.44
CA LEU A 84 2.65 19.22 18.91
C LEU A 84 1.11 19.16 18.95
N LEU A 85 0.51 18.08 18.49
CA LEU A 85 -0.95 17.91 18.51
C LEU A 85 -1.49 17.87 19.93
N PHE A 86 -0.78 17.28 20.88
CA PHE A 86 -1.18 17.29 22.29
C PHE A 86 -1.31 18.72 22.81
N LEU A 87 -0.29 19.55 22.57
CA LEU A 87 -0.25 20.94 23.04
C LEU A 87 -1.37 21.79 22.47
N VAL A 88 -1.76 21.58 21.21
CA VAL A 88 -2.74 22.47 20.57
C VAL A 88 -4.17 21.93 20.60
N THR A 89 -4.38 20.62 20.73
CA THR A 89 -5.71 20.01 20.65
C THR A 89 -6.16 19.33 21.95
N GLY A 90 -5.36 19.41 23.02
CA GLY A 90 -5.63 18.71 24.27
C GLY A 90 -5.66 17.19 24.16
N GLY A 91 -5.14 16.63 23.06
CA GLY A 91 -5.05 15.18 22.81
C GLY A 91 -6.06 14.62 21.81
N ILE A 92 -7.14 15.33 21.47
CA ILE A 92 -8.09 14.84 20.45
C ILE A 92 -7.41 14.67 19.09
N GLY A 93 -6.55 15.63 18.71
CA GLY A 93 -5.76 15.54 17.49
C GLY A 93 -4.81 14.35 17.47
N ASN A 94 -4.32 13.90 18.64
CA ASN A 94 -3.51 12.68 18.73
C ASN A 94 -4.28 11.43 18.40
N ALA A 95 -5.51 11.29 18.92
CA ALA A 95 -6.37 10.16 18.60
C ALA A 95 -6.65 10.10 17.09
N VAL A 96 -6.98 11.26 16.49
CA VAL A 96 -7.25 11.37 15.06
C VAL A 96 -5.99 11.08 14.22
N TYR A 97 -4.81 11.58 14.62
CA TYR A 97 -3.54 11.32 13.95
C TYR A 97 -3.11 9.85 14.04
N ALA A 98 -3.15 9.28 15.24
CA ALA A 98 -2.84 7.88 15.50
C ALA A 98 -3.75 6.99 14.65
N TRP A 99 -5.06 7.25 14.66
CA TRP A 99 -6.02 6.50 13.87
C TRP A 99 -5.73 6.63 12.37
N TYR A 100 -5.47 7.82 11.84
CA TYR A 100 -5.12 8.02 10.44
C TYR A 100 -3.86 7.23 10.06
N ARG A 101 -2.77 7.32 10.85
CA ARG A 101 -1.51 6.64 10.57
C ARG A 101 -1.60 5.12 10.72
N TYR A 102 -2.46 4.64 11.61
CA TYR A 102 -2.70 3.22 11.81
C TYR A 102 -3.62 2.63 10.72
N SER A 103 -4.61 3.38 10.27
CA SER A 103 -5.60 2.96 9.28
C SER A 103 -5.21 3.41 7.86
N LEU A 104 -5.73 4.55 7.41
CA LEU A 104 -5.70 5.03 6.04
C LEU A 104 -4.29 5.33 5.53
N GLY A 105 -3.42 5.84 6.39
CA GLY A 105 -2.04 6.22 6.10
C GLY A 105 -1.00 5.17 6.49
N ALA A 106 -1.42 3.93 6.80
CA ALA A 106 -0.50 2.85 7.09
C ALA A 106 0.34 2.52 5.86
N SER A 107 1.64 2.25 6.06
CA SER A 107 2.55 2.11 4.93
C SER A 107 2.38 0.75 4.26
N ARG A 108 2.37 0.68 2.93
CA ARG A 108 2.26 -0.55 2.13
C ARG A 108 3.41 -0.67 1.15
N ALA A 109 4.00 -1.87 1.11
CA ALA A 109 5.01 -2.25 0.14
C ALA A 109 4.61 -3.56 -0.53
N GLU A 110 4.80 -3.64 -1.83
CA GLU A 110 4.66 -4.86 -2.63
C GLU A 110 6.07 -5.44 -2.85
N LEU A 111 6.31 -6.63 -2.29
CA LEU A 111 7.55 -7.38 -2.45
C LEU A 111 7.33 -8.43 -3.54
N ARG A 112 8.14 -8.43 -4.60
CA ARG A 112 8.04 -9.40 -5.70
C ARG A 112 9.16 -10.43 -5.67
N ALA A 113 8.89 -11.62 -6.19
CA ALA A 113 9.83 -12.73 -6.25
C ALA A 113 11.08 -12.43 -7.07
N ASP A 114 10.96 -11.56 -8.09
CA ASP A 114 12.04 -11.10 -8.97
C ASP A 114 13.06 -10.17 -8.29
N GLY A 115 12.81 -9.75 -7.05
CA GLY A 115 13.69 -8.82 -6.33
C GLY A 115 13.16 -7.39 -6.27
N THR A 116 12.15 -7.05 -7.07
CA THR A 116 11.61 -5.70 -7.10
C THR A 116 10.74 -5.40 -5.89
N GLU A 117 10.80 -4.15 -5.44
CA GLU A 117 10.02 -3.63 -4.32
C GLU A 117 9.32 -2.36 -4.78
N ARG A 118 7.99 -2.31 -4.61
CA ARG A 118 7.18 -1.16 -5.00
C ARG A 118 6.42 -0.61 -3.79
N TRP A 119 6.62 0.67 -3.51
CA TRP A 119 5.86 1.38 -2.48
C TRP A 119 4.53 1.85 -3.05
N VAL A 120 3.42 1.37 -2.48
CA VAL A 120 2.07 1.67 -2.98
C VAL A 120 1.62 3.09 -2.56
N ASP A 121 2.22 3.66 -1.52
CA ASP A 121 1.73 4.90 -0.92
C ASP A 121 2.25 6.20 -1.58
N GLY A 122 2.95 6.10 -2.72
CA GLY A 122 3.55 7.26 -3.40
C GLY A 122 4.65 7.95 -2.59
N ARG A 123 5.24 7.26 -1.60
CA ARG A 123 6.33 7.78 -0.79
C ARG A 123 7.58 7.92 -1.66
N SER A 124 7.82 9.11 -2.19
CA SER A 124 9.11 9.46 -2.77
C SER A 124 10.19 9.35 -1.70
N GLU A 125 11.38 8.90 -2.10
CA GLU A 125 12.54 8.54 -1.26
C GLU A 125 13.07 9.65 -0.33
N SER A 126 12.49 10.85 -0.35
CA SER A 126 12.90 11.98 0.48
C SER A 126 12.41 11.83 1.93
N ARG A 127 12.88 10.78 2.61
CA ARG A 127 12.76 10.64 4.06
C ARG A 127 13.74 11.60 4.70
N SER A 128 13.24 12.68 5.29
CA SER A 128 14.04 13.59 6.12
C SER A 128 14.77 12.81 7.22
N LYS A 129 15.89 13.35 7.75
CA LYS A 129 16.71 12.74 8.81
C LYS A 129 15.91 12.31 10.05
N PHE A 130 14.70 12.87 10.23
CA PHE A 130 13.78 12.59 11.33
C PHE A 130 12.66 11.58 10.99
N GLY A 131 12.67 10.99 9.79
CA GLY A 131 11.67 9.99 9.39
C GLY A 131 10.26 10.55 9.18
N VAL A 132 10.13 11.87 8.98
CA VAL A 132 8.85 12.55 8.80
C VAL A 132 8.63 12.88 7.32
N ASP A 133 7.50 12.44 6.78
CA ASP A 133 6.93 12.96 5.55
C ASP A 133 6.33 14.33 5.87
N LEU A 134 7.10 15.40 5.61
CA LEU A 134 6.77 16.77 6.02
C LEU A 134 5.50 17.29 5.33
N ALA A 135 5.25 16.86 4.09
CA ALA A 135 4.04 17.25 3.35
C ALA A 135 2.79 16.60 3.98
N THR A 136 2.84 15.29 4.23
CA THR A 136 1.70 14.57 4.83
C THR A 136 1.49 14.95 6.29
N ALA A 137 2.55 15.06 7.08
CA ALA A 137 2.47 15.45 8.49
C ALA A 137 2.08 16.92 8.66
N GLY A 138 2.66 17.82 7.85
CA GLY A 138 2.34 19.24 7.84
C GLY A 138 0.89 19.51 7.45
N GLY A 139 0.41 18.87 6.38
CA GLY A 139 -0.99 18.97 5.95
C GLY A 139 -1.97 18.48 7.03
N PHE A 140 -1.62 17.40 7.73
CA PHE A 140 -2.45 16.88 8.82
C PHE A 140 -2.52 17.83 10.02
N VAL A 141 -1.37 18.32 10.49
CA VAL A 141 -1.30 19.28 11.60
C VAL A 141 -2.04 20.56 11.24
N ALA A 142 -1.72 21.18 10.10
CA ALA A 142 -2.37 22.42 9.66
C ALA A 142 -3.90 22.24 9.49
N GLY A 143 -4.32 21.13 8.88
CA GLY A 143 -5.74 20.81 8.71
C GLY A 143 -6.48 20.69 10.03
N ILE A 144 -5.92 19.94 11.00
CA ILE A 144 -6.49 19.83 12.35
C ILE A 144 -6.55 21.18 13.05
N LEU A 145 -5.47 21.96 13.03
CA LEU A 145 -5.44 23.26 13.69
C LEU A 145 -6.55 24.18 13.18
N LEU A 146 -6.74 24.26 11.85
CA LEU A 146 -7.80 25.09 11.26
C LEU A 146 -9.19 24.60 11.64
N VAL A 147 -9.42 23.28 11.71
CA VAL A 147 -10.69 22.72 12.18
C VAL A 147 -10.93 23.11 13.65
N PHE A 148 -9.93 23.00 14.53
CA PHE A 148 -10.08 23.40 15.94
C PHE A 148 -10.33 24.90 16.11
N VAL A 149 -9.64 25.74 15.34
CA VAL A 149 -9.88 27.19 15.34
C VAL A 149 -11.29 27.50 14.85
N SER A 150 -11.76 26.82 13.79
CA SER A 150 -13.14 26.94 13.31
C SER A 150 -14.16 26.57 14.40
N LEU A 151 -13.98 25.44 15.09
CA LEU A 151 -14.84 25.04 16.21
C LEU A 151 -14.81 26.07 17.35
N ALA A 152 -13.64 26.63 17.67
CA ALA A 152 -13.51 27.67 18.68
C ALA A 152 -14.32 28.92 18.31
N VAL A 153 -14.25 29.38 17.05
CA VAL A 153 -15.07 30.50 16.53
C VAL A 153 -16.56 30.21 16.72
N PHE A 154 -17.04 29.03 16.31
CA PHE A 154 -18.45 28.64 16.47
C PHE A 154 -18.88 28.51 17.94
N SER A 155 -17.95 28.17 18.85
CA SER A 155 -18.24 27.97 20.28
C SER A 155 -18.46 29.26 21.07
N THR A 156 -18.11 30.42 20.51
CA THR A 156 -18.25 31.73 21.19
C THR A 156 -19.69 32.17 21.40
N GLY A 157 -20.67 31.52 20.74
CA GLY A 157 -22.11 31.78 20.93
C GLY A 157 -22.61 33.09 20.29
N VAL A 158 -21.70 33.91 19.75
CA VAL A 158 -22.03 35.09 18.95
C VAL A 158 -22.05 34.65 17.50
N LEU A 159 -23.18 34.10 17.04
CA LEU A 159 -23.33 33.66 15.65
C LEU A 159 -23.69 34.85 14.75
N GLY A 160 -22.78 35.82 14.68
CA GLY A 160 -22.82 36.85 13.65
C GLY A 160 -22.59 36.23 12.27
N VAL A 161 -23.11 36.87 11.22
CA VAL A 161 -22.87 36.43 9.83
C VAL A 161 -21.36 36.37 9.53
N GLY A 162 -20.57 37.28 10.11
CA GLY A 162 -19.11 37.27 10.01
C GLY A 162 -18.48 36.01 10.61
N ASP A 163 -18.87 35.63 11.82
CA ASP A 163 -18.34 34.43 12.51
C ASP A 163 -18.71 33.15 11.78
N LEU A 164 -19.92 33.09 11.20
CA LEU A 164 -20.35 31.97 10.36
C LEU A 164 -19.47 31.84 9.10
N LEU A 165 -19.21 32.95 8.41
CA LEU A 165 -18.39 32.95 7.19
C LEU A 165 -16.94 32.58 7.48
N VAL A 166 -16.33 33.17 8.51
CA VAL A 166 -14.95 32.87 8.93
C VAL A 166 -14.84 31.43 9.42
N GLY A 167 -15.76 30.98 10.26
CA GLY A 167 -15.81 29.61 10.76
C GLY A 167 -15.91 28.58 9.64
N LEU A 168 -16.79 28.82 8.65
CA LEU A 168 -16.95 27.94 7.49
C LEU A 168 -15.73 27.94 6.57
N LEU A 169 -15.13 29.11 6.33
CA LEU A 169 -13.90 29.22 5.54
C LEU A 169 -12.74 28.46 6.18
N LEU A 170 -12.56 28.59 7.49
CA LEU A 170 -11.55 27.84 8.24
C LEU A 170 -11.82 26.34 8.25
N LEU A 171 -13.09 25.94 8.38
CA LEU A 171 -13.49 24.52 8.36
C LEU A 171 -13.19 23.88 7.01
N THR A 172 -13.61 24.53 5.92
CA THR A 172 -13.42 24.04 4.56
C THR A 172 -11.93 24.00 4.19
N ALA A 173 -11.16 25.04 4.51
CA ALA A 173 -9.71 25.05 4.33
C ALA A 173 -9.03 23.93 5.15
N GLY A 174 -9.40 23.77 6.42
CA GLY A 174 -8.87 22.74 7.30
C GLY A 174 -9.12 21.32 6.79
N LEU A 175 -10.35 21.02 6.37
CA LEU A 175 -10.71 19.74 5.76
C LEU A 175 -9.93 19.50 4.45
N GLY A 176 -9.79 20.51 3.59
CA GLY A 176 -9.04 20.42 2.33
C GLY A 176 -7.52 20.23 2.50
N LEU A 177 -6.96 20.53 3.67
CA LEU A 177 -5.55 20.27 4.01
C LEU A 177 -5.30 18.83 4.46
N LEU A 178 -6.33 18.11 4.90
CA LEU A 178 -6.18 16.74 5.39
C LEU A 178 -5.78 15.80 4.24
N PRO A 179 -4.69 15.00 4.39
CA PRO A 179 -4.24 14.04 3.39
C PRO A 179 -5.32 13.11 2.81
N PRO A 180 -6.27 12.53 3.59
CA PRO A 180 -7.31 11.69 3.02
C PRO A 180 -8.27 12.47 2.11
N VAL A 181 -8.47 13.76 2.36
CA VAL A 181 -9.31 14.63 1.53
C VAL A 181 -8.53 15.04 0.28
N ARG A 182 -7.27 15.45 0.42
CA ARG A 182 -6.40 15.77 -0.73
C ARG A 182 -6.26 14.62 -1.70
N LYS A 183 -5.90 13.42 -1.23
CA LYS A 183 -5.84 12.22 -2.08
C LYS A 183 -7.17 11.88 -2.77
N ARG A 184 -8.30 12.28 -2.19
CA ARG A 184 -9.62 12.13 -2.81
C ARG A 184 -9.87 13.17 -3.89
N LEU A 185 -9.49 14.42 -3.64
CA LEU A 185 -9.60 15.53 -4.60
C LEU A 185 -8.63 15.39 -5.78
N ASP A 186 -7.43 14.86 -5.52
CA ASP A 186 -6.38 14.62 -6.53
C ASP A 186 -6.72 13.44 -7.45
N ARG A 187 -7.76 12.65 -7.12
CA ARG A 187 -8.17 11.48 -7.92
C ARG A 187 -8.97 11.93 -9.13
N GLU A 188 -8.29 12.58 -10.09
CA GLU A 188 -8.59 12.82 -11.53
C GLU A 188 -10.03 13.18 -11.96
N GLN A 189 -10.97 13.35 -11.05
CA GLN A 189 -12.36 13.66 -11.37
C GLN A 189 -12.55 15.16 -11.19
N SER A 190 -12.80 15.82 -12.32
CA SER A 190 -13.08 17.25 -12.34
C SER A 190 -14.20 17.63 -11.36
N LEU A 191 -14.14 18.83 -10.78
CA LEU A 191 -15.24 19.35 -9.95
C LEU A 191 -16.55 19.50 -10.76
N THR A 192 -16.46 19.46 -12.09
CA THR A 192 -17.59 19.44 -13.03
C THR A 192 -18.16 18.04 -13.29
N THR A 193 -17.61 16.98 -12.70
CA THR A 193 -18.16 15.62 -12.83
C THR A 193 -19.43 15.50 -11.99
N PHE A 194 -20.58 15.50 -12.66
CA PHE A 194 -21.90 15.27 -12.09
C PHE A 194 -22.56 14.06 -12.75
N GLY A 195 -23.37 13.34 -11.98
CA GLY A 195 -24.12 12.19 -12.49
C GLY A 195 -23.32 10.90 -12.43
N ARG A 196 -23.68 9.94 -13.27
CA ARG A 196 -23.09 8.61 -13.24
C ARG A 196 -21.83 8.58 -14.09
N ASN A 197 -20.70 8.22 -13.50
CA ASN A 197 -19.44 8.07 -14.21
C ASN A 197 -18.82 6.69 -13.90
N ARG A 198 -18.24 6.08 -14.92
CA ARG A 198 -17.53 4.80 -14.82
C ARG A 198 -16.04 5.08 -14.93
N SER A 199 -15.29 4.74 -13.89
CA SER A 199 -13.83 4.76 -13.91
C SER A 199 -13.29 3.37 -14.18
N VAL A 200 -12.27 3.26 -15.03
CA VAL A 200 -11.57 2.00 -15.30
C VAL A 200 -10.08 2.20 -15.07
N ASP A 201 -9.56 1.56 -14.03
CA ASP A 201 -8.15 1.53 -13.71
C ASP A 201 -7.52 0.28 -14.37
N THR A 202 -6.45 0.45 -15.14
CA THR A 202 -5.78 -0.64 -15.85
C THR A 202 -4.41 -0.94 -15.23
N GLU A 203 -4.21 -2.19 -14.84
CA GLU A 203 -2.97 -2.71 -14.28
C GLU A 203 -2.53 -3.98 -15.03
N ALA A 204 -1.32 -4.47 -14.79
CA ALA A 204 -0.88 -5.76 -15.33
C ALA A 204 -1.63 -6.91 -14.64
N ALA A 205 -2.11 -7.88 -15.41
CA ALA A 205 -2.79 -9.06 -14.87
C ALA A 205 -1.81 -9.96 -14.09
N GLY A 206 -2.29 -10.54 -13.00
CA GLY A 206 -1.52 -11.48 -12.19
C GLY A 206 -1.27 -12.81 -12.91
N GLU A 207 -0.17 -13.49 -12.58
CA GLU A 207 0.26 -14.73 -13.28
C GLU A 207 -0.76 -15.88 -13.24
N ARG A 208 -1.65 -15.89 -12.25
CA ARG A 208 -2.68 -16.91 -12.01
C ARG A 208 -4.08 -16.48 -12.42
N GLU A 209 -4.27 -15.22 -12.82
CA GLU A 209 -5.57 -14.72 -13.25
C GLU A 209 -5.93 -15.33 -14.62
N ARG A 210 -7.23 -15.57 -14.82
CA ARG A 210 -7.78 -16.13 -16.06
C ARG A 210 -8.46 -15.05 -16.86
N CYS A 211 -8.28 -15.12 -18.17
CA CYS A 211 -8.95 -14.25 -19.11
C CYS A 211 -10.46 -14.49 -19.03
N VAL A 212 -11.24 -13.43 -18.81
CA VAL A 212 -12.72 -13.51 -18.79
C VAL A 212 -13.30 -13.91 -20.15
N VAL A 213 -12.61 -13.58 -21.25
CA VAL A 213 -13.09 -13.85 -22.61
C VAL A 213 -12.80 -15.29 -23.04
N CYS A 214 -11.54 -15.72 -23.01
CA CYS A 214 -11.13 -17.05 -23.52
C CYS A 214 -10.89 -18.11 -22.44
N GLY A 215 -10.90 -17.74 -21.16
CA GLY A 215 -10.64 -18.66 -20.04
C GLY A 215 -9.17 -19.05 -19.83
N GLU A 216 -8.28 -18.74 -20.77
CA GLU A 216 -6.84 -19.00 -20.65
C GLU A 216 -6.15 -18.13 -19.59
N ARG A 217 -4.90 -18.43 -19.24
CA ARG A 217 -4.14 -17.59 -18.29
C ARG A 217 -3.87 -16.21 -18.88
N ALA A 218 -4.12 -15.16 -18.12
CA ALA A 218 -3.90 -13.76 -18.50
C ALA A 218 -2.40 -13.36 -18.45
N ARG A 219 -1.48 -14.25 -18.87
CA ARG A 219 -0.03 -14.01 -18.78
C ARG A 219 0.40 -12.81 -19.61
N GLY A 220 1.00 -11.84 -18.93
CA GLY A 220 1.44 -10.57 -19.53
C GLY A 220 0.28 -9.73 -20.08
N GLY A 221 -0.96 -10.06 -19.74
CA GLY A 221 -2.15 -9.30 -20.11
C GLY A 221 -2.47 -8.20 -19.11
N VAL A 222 -3.72 -7.73 -19.11
CA VAL A 222 -4.15 -6.58 -18.29
C VAL A 222 -5.33 -6.94 -17.39
N LYS A 223 -5.35 -6.35 -16.20
CA LYS A 223 -6.48 -6.36 -15.28
C LYS A 223 -7.12 -4.98 -15.29
N ARG A 224 -8.40 -4.93 -15.62
CA ARG A 224 -9.22 -3.71 -15.58
C ARG A 224 -10.12 -3.77 -14.36
N THR A 225 -9.88 -2.88 -13.41
CA THR A 225 -10.78 -2.68 -12.27
C THR A 225 -11.73 -1.55 -12.62
N PHE A 226 -13.02 -1.84 -12.65
CA PHE A 226 -14.04 -0.85 -12.97
C PHE A 226 -14.89 -0.55 -11.74
N ALA A 227 -15.33 0.69 -11.65
CA ALA A 227 -16.36 1.07 -10.70
C ALA A 227 -17.29 2.10 -11.32
N GLU A 228 -18.59 1.85 -11.21
CA GLU A 228 -19.62 2.79 -11.61
C GLU A 228 -20.13 3.52 -10.36
N LYS A 229 -19.95 4.84 -10.34
CA LYS A 229 -20.29 5.67 -9.19
C LYS A 229 -21.11 6.88 -9.64
N THR A 230 -22.01 7.32 -8.78
CA THR A 230 -22.66 8.63 -8.93
C THR A 230 -21.80 9.67 -8.25
N TYR A 231 -21.46 10.71 -8.99
CA TYR A 231 -20.67 11.84 -8.56
C TYR A 231 -21.55 13.08 -8.41
N LEU A 232 -21.28 13.84 -7.35
CA LEU A 232 -21.81 15.18 -7.13
C LEU A 232 -20.60 16.09 -6.93
N ALA A 233 -20.38 17.01 -7.86
CA ALA A 233 -19.22 17.91 -7.87
C ALA A 233 -17.87 17.17 -7.70
N GLY A 234 -17.66 16.08 -8.44
CA GLY A 234 -16.44 15.26 -8.34
C GLY A 234 -16.37 14.34 -7.12
N VAL A 235 -17.31 14.42 -6.17
CA VAL A 235 -17.37 13.55 -4.99
C VAL A 235 -18.29 12.34 -5.27
N PRO A 236 -17.79 11.09 -5.17
CA PRO A 236 -18.63 9.92 -5.34
C PRO A 236 -19.57 9.77 -4.14
N VAL A 237 -20.87 9.92 -4.37
CA VAL A 237 -21.92 9.82 -3.33
C VAL A 237 -22.53 8.42 -3.24
N LYS A 238 -22.42 7.63 -4.31
CA LYS A 238 -22.97 6.27 -4.36
C LYS A 238 -22.16 5.39 -5.30
N THR A 239 -21.79 4.20 -4.84
CA THR A 239 -21.27 3.13 -5.71
C THR A 239 -22.43 2.24 -6.14
N HIS A 240 -22.57 2.00 -7.43
CA HIS A 240 -23.59 1.10 -7.97
C HIS A 240 -23.00 -0.26 -8.25
N GLU A 241 -21.87 -0.28 -8.94
CA GLU A 241 -21.21 -1.51 -9.36
C GLU A 241 -19.69 -1.35 -9.21
N GLU A 242 -19.03 -2.42 -8.78
CA GLU A 242 -17.58 -2.51 -8.74
C GLU A 242 -17.15 -3.93 -9.07
N GLY A 243 -16.04 -4.06 -9.79
CA GLY A 243 -15.55 -5.35 -10.23
C GLY A 243 -14.19 -5.26 -10.88
N SER A 244 -13.64 -6.41 -11.22
CA SER A 244 -12.39 -6.48 -11.98
C SER A 244 -12.42 -7.62 -12.98
N ASN A 245 -11.98 -7.33 -14.20
CA ASN A 245 -11.85 -8.30 -15.28
C ASN A 245 -10.38 -8.43 -15.68
N SER A 246 -9.91 -9.64 -15.89
CA SER A 246 -8.54 -9.91 -16.36
C SER A 246 -8.59 -10.39 -17.81
N TYR A 247 -7.68 -9.94 -18.64
CA TYR A 247 -7.63 -10.20 -20.08
C TYR A 247 -6.24 -10.68 -20.46
N CYS A 248 -6.14 -11.68 -21.35
CA CYS A 248 -4.85 -12.00 -21.97
C CYS A 248 -4.46 -10.88 -22.97
N ARG A 249 -3.19 -10.81 -23.38
CA ARG A 249 -2.70 -9.78 -24.32
C ARG A 249 -3.54 -9.69 -25.59
N ARG A 250 -3.97 -10.84 -26.12
CA ARG A 250 -4.75 -10.91 -27.36
C ARG A 250 -6.15 -10.33 -27.19
N CYS A 251 -6.92 -10.83 -26.21
CA CYS A 251 -8.29 -10.37 -26.00
C CYS A 251 -8.34 -8.89 -25.58
N ALA A 252 -7.35 -8.41 -24.83
CA ALA A 252 -7.24 -7.00 -24.50
C ALA A 252 -7.04 -6.12 -25.75
N ALA A 253 -6.13 -6.52 -26.65
CA ALA A 253 -5.88 -5.80 -27.89
C ALA A 253 -7.10 -5.80 -28.83
N GLU A 254 -7.81 -6.93 -28.93
CA GLU A 254 -9.03 -7.03 -29.75
C GLU A 254 -10.16 -6.13 -29.21
N GLU A 255 -10.34 -6.06 -27.89
CA GLU A 255 -11.32 -5.17 -27.26
C GLU A 255 -10.99 -3.69 -27.45
N ASP A 256 -9.70 -3.30 -27.34
CA ASP A 256 -9.25 -1.91 -27.50
C ASP A 256 -9.39 -1.40 -28.95
N VAL A 257 -9.19 -2.28 -29.92
CA VAL A 257 -9.46 -1.99 -31.34
C VAL A 257 -10.97 -1.81 -31.56
N GLY A 258 -11.80 -2.63 -30.92
CA GLY A 258 -13.26 -2.49 -30.99
C GLY A 258 -13.77 -1.15 -30.44
N VAL A 259 -13.28 -0.71 -29.28
CA VAL A 259 -13.67 0.57 -28.67
C VAL A 259 -13.23 1.76 -29.53
N SER A 260 -11.99 1.74 -30.04
CA SER A 260 -11.47 2.83 -30.87
C SER A 260 -12.09 2.92 -32.27
N ALA A 261 -12.74 1.87 -32.75
CA ALA A 261 -13.55 1.91 -33.98
C ALA A 261 -14.92 2.56 -33.74
N VAL A 262 -15.56 2.27 -32.61
CA VAL A 262 -16.87 2.83 -32.22
C VAL A 262 -16.78 4.34 -31.91
N GLU A 263 -15.69 4.80 -31.31
CA GLU A 263 -15.48 6.23 -31.02
C GLU A 263 -15.14 7.08 -32.27
N ARG A 264 -14.81 6.45 -33.41
CA ARG A 264 -14.46 7.14 -34.67
C ARG A 264 -15.65 7.36 -35.61
N GLU A 265 -16.86 6.94 -35.26
CA GLU A 265 -18.09 7.31 -35.99
C GLU A 265 -18.87 8.43 -35.27
N PRO A 266 -18.48 9.73 -35.38
CA PRO A 266 -19.40 10.81 -35.12
C PRO A 266 -20.12 11.22 -36.42
N SER A 267 -21.42 10.98 -36.47
CA SER A 267 -22.40 11.85 -37.13
C SER A 267 -22.27 12.14 -38.63
N GLU A 268 -22.30 11.13 -39.51
CA GLU A 268 -22.82 11.31 -40.88
C GLU A 268 -24.21 10.71 -40.98
N LEU A 269 -25.24 11.35 -40.40
CA LEU A 269 -26.64 10.97 -40.67
C LEU A 269 -27.66 12.06 -40.27
N TYR A 270 -27.37 13.34 -40.53
CA TYR A 270 -28.40 14.39 -40.57
C TYR A 270 -28.02 15.51 -41.55
N GLU A 271 -27.90 15.19 -42.84
CA GLU A 271 -27.93 16.21 -43.90
C GLU A 271 -28.60 15.68 -45.16
N THR A 272 -29.85 15.22 -45.04
CA THR A 272 -30.84 15.23 -46.13
C THR A 272 -32.25 15.09 -45.54
N ALA A 273 -32.94 16.21 -45.34
CA ALA A 273 -34.39 16.37 -45.49
C ALA A 273 -34.77 17.84 -45.24
#